data_AF-A0A4Y8KW80-F1
#
_entry.id   AF-A0A4Y8KW80-F1
#
_cell.length_a   1.000
_cell.length_b   1.000
_cell.length_c   1.000
_cell.angle_alpha   90.00
_cell.angle_beta   90.00
_cell.angle_gamma   90.00
#
_symmetry.space_group_name_H-M   'P 1'
#
loop_
_entity.id
_entity.type
_entity.pdbx_description
1 polymer ?
#
loop_
_entity_poly.entity_id
_entity_poly.type
_entity_poly.pdbx_seq_one_letter_code
_entity_poly.pdbx_strand_id
1 'polypeptide(L)'
;MKNESGFSFLESLVSIGMVMFLCLTVVPVTVLSILQTEAASVKYELWAVAAEKAEYVKYTGVRPSEVIKKGVTYRVIYSQEGICVYHASDSQLYICTSEES
;
A
#
# COMPACT_ATOMS: atom_id res chain seq x y z
N MET A 1 -60.25 2.94 -7.43
CA MET A 1 -59.11 2.11 -7.84
C MET A 1 -57.85 2.89 -7.54
N LYS A 2 -57.07 2.43 -6.55
CA LYS A 2 -55.83 3.08 -6.10
C LYS A 2 -54.79 2.93 -7.21
N ASN A 3 -54.06 4.01 -7.49
CA ASN A 3 -53.05 4.10 -8.55
C ASN A 3 -51.78 3.33 -8.14
N GLU A 4 -51.84 1.99 -8.17
CA GLU A 4 -50.74 1.11 -7.73
C GLU A 4 -49.53 1.14 -8.69
N SER A 5 -49.75 1.46 -9.96
CA SER A 5 -48.69 1.56 -10.98
C SER A 5 -47.76 2.75 -10.75
N GLY A 6 -48.27 3.89 -10.28
CA GLY A 6 -47.46 5.09 -10.01
C GLY A 6 -46.55 4.95 -8.79
N PHE A 7 -46.99 4.19 -7.78
CA PHE A 7 -46.21 3.94 -6.56
C PHE A 7 -45.01 3.01 -6.85
N SER A 8 -45.23 1.96 -7.64
CA SER A 8 -44.17 1.00 -8.01
C SER A 8 -43.10 1.61 -8.92
N PHE A 9 -43.47 2.59 -9.76
CA PHE A 9 -42.51 3.34 -10.58
C PHE A 9 -41.62 4.28 -9.75
N LEU A 10 -42.20 4.99 -8.77
CA LEU A 10 -41.46 5.83 -7.84
C LEU A 10 -40.47 5.02 -6.99
N GLU A 11 -40.90 3.87 -6.50
CA GLU A 11 -40.04 2.95 -5.74
C GLU A 11 -38.85 2.46 -6.58
N SER A 12 -39.08 2.15 -7.86
CA SER A 12 -38.02 1.77 -8.80
C SER A 12 -37.00 2.90 -9.01
N LEU A 13 -37.46 4.14 -9.20
CA LEU A 13 -36.56 5.30 -9.34
C LEU A 13 -35.72 5.55 -8.09
N VAL A 14 -36.33 5.42 -6.91
CA VAL A 14 -35.61 5.54 -5.63
C VAL A 14 -34.56 4.44 -5.49
N SER A 15 -34.89 3.19 -5.84
CA SER A 15 -33.95 2.08 -5.80
C SER A 15 -32.75 2.28 -6.74
N ILE A 16 -32.99 2.76 -7.97
CA ILE A 16 -31.93 3.08 -8.93
C ILE A 16 -31.06 4.22 -8.40
N GLY A 17 -31.68 5.25 -7.81
CA GLY A 17 -30.96 6.36 -7.18
C GLY A 17 -30.04 5.89 -6.05
N MET A 18 -30.50 4.97 -5.21
CA MET A 18 -29.68 4.36 -4.15
C MET A 18 -28.53 3.52 -4.71
N VAL A 19 -28.78 2.71 -5.74
CA VAL A 19 -27.72 1.91 -6.39
C VAL A 19 -26.67 2.81 -7.03
N MET A 20 -27.10 3.85 -7.75
CA MET A 20 -26.20 4.85 -8.34
C MET A 20 -25.38 5.56 -7.26
N PHE A 21 -26.00 5.95 -6.14
CA PHE A 21 -25.30 6.57 -5.02
C PHE A 21 -24.25 5.63 -4.42
N LEU A 22 -24.59 4.35 -4.17
CA LEU A 22 -23.65 3.36 -3.66
C LEU A 22 -22.47 3.14 -4.62
N CYS A 23 -22.75 3.01 -5.92
CA CYS A 23 -21.71 2.86 -6.94
C CYS A 23 -20.79 4.08 -7.05
N LEU A 24 -21.33 5.29 -6.88
CA LEU A 24 -20.56 6.53 -7.00
C LEU A 24 -19.85 6.93 -5.71
N THR A 25 -20.20 6.36 -4.56
CA THR A 25 -19.62 6.75 -3.27
C THR A 25 -18.87 5.60 -2.61
N VAL A 26 -19.51 4.45 -2.41
CA VAL A 26 -18.93 3.33 -1.67
C VAL A 26 -17.79 2.69 -2.48
N VAL A 27 -17.97 2.48 -3.78
CA VAL A 27 -16.93 1.89 -4.63
C VAL A 27 -15.67 2.76 -4.69
N PRO A 28 -15.70 4.07 -5.00
CA PRO A 28 -14.48 4.86 -5.04
C PRO A 28 -13.82 5.00 -3.66
N VAL A 29 -14.59 5.12 -2.58
CA VAL A 29 -14.03 5.19 -1.21
C VAL A 29 -13.31 3.89 -0.86
N THR A 30 -13.91 2.73 -1.12
CA THR A 30 -13.29 1.43 -0.84
C THR A 30 -12.02 1.21 -1.66
N VAL A 31 -12.05 1.54 -2.96
CA VAL A 31 -10.85 1.48 -3.81
C VAL A 31 -9.74 2.38 -3.29
N LEU A 32 -10.08 3.63 -2.92
CA LEU A 32 -9.10 4.57 -2.37
C LEU A 32 -8.48 4.04 -1.06
N SER A 33 -9.29 3.46 -0.18
CA SER A 33 -8.81 2.86 1.07
C SER A 33 -7.88 1.68 0.81
N ILE A 34 -8.22 0.79 -0.12
CA ILE A 34 -7.37 -0.37 -0.47
C ILE A 34 -6.01 0.11 -0.97
N LEU A 35 -5.99 1.05 -1.92
CA LEU A 35 -4.75 1.60 -2.47
C LEU A 35 -3.88 2.26 -1.38
N GLN A 36 -4.49 2.98 -0.45
CA GLN A 36 -3.77 3.56 0.69
C GLN A 36 -3.17 2.49 1.61
N THR A 37 -3.92 1.42 1.89
CA THR A 37 -3.43 0.31 2.72
C THR A 37 -2.30 -0.46 2.05
N GLU A 38 -2.38 -0.68 0.73
CA GLU A 38 -1.32 -1.32 -0.04
C GLU A 38 -0.04 -0.47 0.00
N ALA A 39 -0.15 0.83 -0.31
CA ALA A 39 1.00 1.74 -0.24
C ALA A 39 1.64 1.79 1.16
N ALA A 40 0.83 1.79 2.22
CA ALA A 40 1.31 1.74 3.59
C ALA A 40 1.99 0.41 3.92
N SER A 41 1.42 -0.71 3.46
CA SER A 41 2.00 -2.05 3.68
C SER A 41 3.37 -2.20 3.04
N VAL A 42 3.54 -1.74 1.78
CA VAL A 42 4.83 -1.81 1.09
C VAL A 42 5.88 -0.93 1.79
N LYS A 43 5.49 0.26 2.24
CA LYS A 43 6.38 1.13 3.04
C LYS A 43 6.79 0.45 4.34
N TYR A 44 5.86 -0.19 5.05
CA TYR A 44 6.16 -0.90 6.29
C TYR A 44 7.12 -2.08 6.05
N GLU A 45 6.93 -2.83 4.96
CA GLU A 45 7.83 -3.93 4.60
C GLU A 45 9.24 -3.43 4.27
N LEU A 46 9.38 -2.33 3.51
CA LEU A 46 10.67 -1.70 3.24
C LEU A 46 11.38 -1.26 4.52
N TRP A 47 10.64 -0.65 5.47
CA TRP A 47 11.18 -0.31 6.80
C TRP A 47 11.65 -1.55 7.57
N ALA A 48 10.86 -2.61 7.57
CA ALA A 48 11.22 -3.85 8.24
C ALA A 48 12.49 -4.48 7.65
N VAL A 49 12.65 -4.43 6.32
CA VAL A 49 13.89 -4.88 5.66
C VAL A 49 15.06 -3.97 6.01
N ALA A 50 14.89 -2.65 5.97
CA ALA A 50 15.95 -1.70 6.31
C ALA A 50 16.46 -1.88 7.74
N ALA A 51 15.55 -2.02 8.72
CA ALA A 51 15.89 -2.25 10.12
C ALA A 51 16.60 -3.60 10.32
N GLU A 52 16.10 -4.67 9.70
CA GLU A 52 16.73 -5.99 9.75
C GLU A 52 18.16 -5.95 9.17
N LYS A 53 18.39 -5.21 8.09
CA LYS A 53 19.73 -5.07 7.49
C LYS A 53 20.65 -4.18 8.30
N ALA A 54 20.14 -3.13 8.93
CA ALA A 54 20.91 -2.33 9.88
C ALA A 54 21.47 -3.22 11.01
N GLU A 55 20.61 -4.05 11.60
CA GLU A 55 21.00 -4.96 12.66
C GLU A 55 21.98 -6.03 12.16
N TYR A 56 21.71 -6.64 11.01
CA TYR A 56 22.60 -7.65 10.41
C TYR A 56 24.01 -7.10 10.14
N VAL A 57 24.11 -5.88 9.59
CA VAL A 57 25.40 -5.23 9.31
C VAL A 57 26.12 -4.91 10.62
N LYS A 58 25.40 -4.48 11.66
CA LYS A 58 25.96 -4.21 12.99
C LYS A 58 26.61 -5.45 13.61
N TYR A 59 26.00 -6.63 13.47
CA TYR A 59 26.52 -7.86 14.06
C TYR A 59 27.54 -8.61 13.19
N THR A 60 27.38 -8.59 11.86
CA THR A 60 28.20 -9.39 10.95
C THR A 60 29.26 -8.59 10.20
N GLY A 61 29.10 -7.26 10.11
CA GLY A 61 29.91 -6.38 9.26
C GLY A 61 29.67 -6.55 7.75
N VAL A 62 28.80 -7.49 7.34
CA VAL A 62 28.55 -7.79 5.93
C VAL A 62 27.48 -6.86 5.38
N ARG A 63 27.75 -6.26 4.22
CA ARG A 63 26.87 -5.31 3.52
C ARG A 63 26.31 -5.92 2.23
N PRO A 64 25.26 -6.75 2.30
CA PRO A 64 24.66 -7.35 1.11
C PRO A 64 23.92 -6.30 0.27
N SER A 65 24.24 -6.22 -1.02
CA SER A 65 23.60 -5.28 -1.94
C SER A 65 22.18 -5.70 -2.38
N GLU A 66 21.83 -6.98 -2.24
CA GLU A 66 20.53 -7.53 -2.60
C GLU A 66 20.00 -8.50 -1.54
N VAL A 67 18.69 -8.49 -1.35
CA VAL A 67 17.99 -9.31 -0.36
C VAL A 67 16.70 -9.82 -0.98
N ILE A 68 16.42 -11.12 -0.81
CA ILE A 68 15.14 -11.70 -1.23
C ILE A 68 14.31 -11.97 0.02
N LYS A 69 13.12 -11.37 0.12
CA LYS A 69 12.17 -11.60 1.22
C LYS A 69 10.80 -11.86 0.63
N LYS A 70 10.16 -12.97 1.02
CA LYS A 70 8.85 -13.43 0.48
C LYS A 70 8.79 -13.50 -1.06
N GLY A 71 9.90 -13.85 -1.72
CA GLY A 71 9.99 -13.91 -3.18
C GLY A 71 10.18 -12.55 -3.88
N VAL A 72 10.27 -11.48 -3.10
CA VAL A 72 10.55 -10.13 -3.61
C VAL A 72 12.02 -9.80 -3.44
N THR A 73 12.66 -9.31 -4.51
CA THR A 73 14.04 -8.84 -4.48
C THR A 73 14.09 -7.35 -4.13
N TYR A 74 14.84 -7.03 -3.09
CA TYR A 74 15.14 -5.68 -2.64
C TYR A 74 16.61 -5.39 -2.88
N ARG A 75 16.92 -4.17 -3.29
CA ARG A 75 18.28 -3.65 -3.34
C ARG A 75 18.53 -2.77 -2.13
N VAL A 76 19.74 -2.89 -1.60
CA VAL A 76 20.20 -2.17 -0.42
C VAL A 76 21.42 -1.33 -0.80
N ILE A 77 21.33 -0.03 -0.57
CA ILE A 77 22.43 0.92 -0.73
C ILE A 77 22.87 1.37 0.65
N TYR A 78 24.16 1.25 0.90
CA TYR A 78 24.82 1.72 2.11
C TYR A 78 25.51 3.05 1.80
N SER A 79 25.05 4.13 2.43
CA SER A 79 25.66 5.46 2.36
C SER A 79 26.24 5.83 3.73
N GLN A 80 26.99 6.93 3.81
CA GLN A 80 27.41 7.50 5.10
C GLN A 80 26.22 8.03 5.91
N GLU A 81 25.11 8.34 5.24
CA GLU A 81 23.88 8.85 5.84
C GLU A 81 22.95 7.73 6.35
N GLY A 82 23.29 6.47 6.08
CA GLY A 82 22.54 5.29 6.54
C GLY A 82 22.25 4.26 5.45
N ILE A 83 21.16 3.50 5.61
CA ILE A 83 20.81 2.35 4.77
C ILE A 83 19.52 2.63 4.01
N CYS A 84 19.61 2.61 2.68
CA CYS A 84 18.46 2.78 1.80
C CYS A 84 18.05 1.44 1.18
N VAL A 85 16.77 1.10 1.27
CA VAL A 85 16.19 -0.12 0.69
C VAL A 85 15.12 0.28 -0.32
N TYR A 86 15.16 -0.36 -1.49
CA TYR A 86 14.18 -0.19 -2.55
C TYR A 86 13.88 -1.51 -3.25
N HIS A 87 12.73 -1.55 -3.91
CA HIS A 87 12.32 -2.72 -4.67
C HIS A 87 13.17 -2.83 -5.94
N ALA A 88 13.67 -4.02 -6.28
CA ALA A 88 14.51 -4.18 -7.47
C ALA A 88 13.76 -3.87 -8.78
N SER A 89 12.44 -4.11 -8.78
CA SER A 89 11.56 -3.83 -9.93
C SER A 89 11.03 -2.40 -9.97
N ASP A 90 11.03 -1.69 -8.84
CA ASP A 90 10.48 -0.34 -8.73
C ASP A 90 11.39 0.53 -7.85
N SER A 91 12.22 1.32 -8.51
CA SER A 91 13.20 2.19 -7.86
C SER A 91 12.62 3.50 -7.34
N GLN A 92 11.33 3.79 -7.57
CA GLN A 92 10.70 5.04 -7.09
C GLN A 92 10.27 4.95 -5.63
N LEU A 93 10.00 3.74 -5.13
CA LEU A 93 9.64 3.51 -3.74
C LEU A 93 10.86 3.01 -2.94
N TYR A 94 11.48 3.93 -2.20
CA TYR A 94 12.62 3.64 -1.36
C TYR A 94 12.44 4.23 0.05
N ILE A 95 13.03 3.58 1.04
CA ILE A 95 13.13 4.07 2.41
C ILE A 95 14.59 4.07 2.80
N CYS A 96 15.02 5.18 3.41
CA CYS A 96 16.33 5.29 4.02
C CYS A 96 16.16 5.39 5.53
N THR A 97 16.86 4.53 6.26
CA THR A 97 17.03 4.68 7.70
C THR A 97 18.36 5.38 7.94
N SER A 98 18.36 6.46 8.71
CA SER A 98 19.58 7.01 9.27
C SER A 98 20.06 6.07 10.38
N GLU A 99 21.32 5.63 10.31
CA GLU A 99 21.96 5.03 11.48
C GLU A 99 22.12 6.14 12.51
N GLU A 100 21.21 6.23 13.49
CA GLU A 100 21.55 6.91 14.74
C GLU A 100 22.52 5.99 15.50
N SER A 101 23.76 6.48 15.56
CA SER A 101 24.95 5.84 16.12
C SER A 101 24.79 5.30 17.53
#